data_AF-A0A0A0CZP2-F1
#
_entry.id   AF-A0A0A0CZP2-F1
#
_cell.length_a   1.000
_cell.length_b   1.000
_cell.length_c   1.000
_cell.angle_alpha   90.00
_cell.angle_beta   90.00
_cell.angle_gamma   90.00
#
_symmetry.space_group_name_H-M   'P 1'
#
loop_
_entity.id
_entity.type
_entity.pdbx_description
1 polymer ?
#
loop_
_entity_poly.entity_id
_entity_poly.type
_entity_poly.pdbx_seq_one_letter_code
_entity_poly.pdbx_strand_id
1 'polypeptide(L)'
;SAGIPGGLFAPSLSVGAGFGAIFAPLVGPDLVPSLMLVGMAAYLTGVTHSPVTALVLLAEMTGESRGLAILIPSVGLAWLGSRLVLRHGLYHLLAERILARAGWNPSATT
;
A
#
# COMPACT_ATOMS: atom_id res chain seq x y z
N SER A 1 9.06 -15.44 4.35
CA SER A 1 8.15 -14.93 3.31
C SER A 1 8.59 -15.53 1.98
N ALA A 2 7.88 -16.57 1.54
CA ALA A 2 8.22 -17.34 0.34
C ALA A 2 8.42 -16.41 -0.86
N GLY A 3 9.50 -16.60 -1.62
CA GLY A 3 9.94 -15.76 -2.75
C GLY A 3 9.02 -15.84 -3.97
N ILE A 4 7.72 -15.69 -3.77
CA ILE A 4 6.71 -15.62 -4.82
C ILE A 4 6.50 -14.13 -5.15
N PRO A 5 6.58 -13.71 -6.43
CA PRO A 5 6.38 -12.31 -6.87
C PRO A 5 4.96 -11.76 -6.70
N GLY A 6 4.21 -12.16 -5.66
CA GLY A 6 2.86 -11.70 -5.33
C GLY A 6 2.56 -11.55 -3.82
N GLY A 7 3.52 -11.85 -2.94
CA GLY A 7 3.27 -12.10 -1.52
C GLY A 7 3.03 -10.89 -0.60
N LEU A 8 3.15 -9.64 -1.06
CA LEU A 8 2.95 -8.44 -0.22
C LEU A 8 1.63 -7.71 -0.47
N PHE A 9 0.99 -7.90 -1.62
CA PHE A 9 -0.26 -7.22 -1.96
C PHE A 9 -1.43 -7.73 -1.13
N ALA A 10 -1.65 -9.04 -1.10
CA ALA A 10 -2.71 -9.67 -0.31
C ALA A 10 -2.64 -9.30 1.19
N PRO A 11 -1.49 -9.43 1.90
CA PRO A 11 -1.43 -9.03 3.29
C PRO A 11 -1.63 -7.52 3.48
N SER A 12 -1.15 -6.69 2.55
CA SER A 12 -1.35 -5.23 2.60
C SER A 12 -2.83 -4.85 2.47
N LEU A 13 -3.55 -5.51 1.57
CA LEU A 13 -4.98 -5.32 1.39
C LEU A 13 -5.75 -5.79 2.63
N SER A 14 -5.43 -6.95 3.20
CA SER A 14 -6.08 -7.43 4.44
C SER A 14 -5.85 -6.49 5.62
N VAL A 15 -4.63 -5.97 5.79
CA VAL A 15 -4.32 -5.00 6.86
C VAL A 15 -5.07 -3.69 6.64
N GLY A 16 -5.06 -3.15 5.41
CA GLY A 16 -5.80 -1.93 5.08
C GLY A 16 -7.31 -2.07 5.25
N ALA A 17 -7.90 -3.21 4.85
CA ALA A 17 -9.31 -3.50 5.04
C ALA A 17 -9.67 -3.61 6.53
N GLY A 18 -8.83 -4.31 7.31
CA GLY A 18 -9.00 -4.40 8.76
C GLY A 18 -8.96 -3.03 9.43
N PHE A 19 -8.01 -2.17 9.02
CA PHE A 19 -7.94 -0.79 9.50
C PHE A 19 -9.23 -0.04 9.17
N GLY A 20 -9.69 -0.06 7.91
CA GLY A 20 -10.94 0.59 7.51
C GLY A 20 -12.16 0.09 8.30
N ALA A 21 -12.24 -1.21 8.57
CA ALA A 21 -13.33 -1.81 9.35
C ALA A 21 -13.32 -1.36 10.82
N ILE A 22 -12.16 -1.17 11.44
CA ILE A 22 -12.03 -0.71 12.83
C ILE A 22 -12.53 0.74 12.99
N PHE A 23 -12.25 1.60 12.00
CA PHE A 23 -12.64 3.01 12.03
C PHE A 23 -14.05 3.27 11.49
N ALA A 24 -14.64 2.31 10.75
CA ALA A 24 -15.96 2.46 10.17
C ALA A 24 -17.09 2.85 11.17
N PRO A 25 -17.15 2.27 12.38
CA PRO A 25 -18.15 2.65 13.38
C PRO A 25 -18.10 4.11 13.84
N LEU A 26 -16.95 4.80 13.67
CA LEU A 26 -16.78 6.20 14.07
C LEU A 26 -17.36 7.19 13.04
N VAL A 27 -17.52 6.76 11.79
CA VAL A 27 -18.00 7.61 10.68
C VAL A 27 -19.45 7.28 10.35
N GLY A 28 -19.81 6.00 10.36
CA GLY A 28 -21.15 5.52 10.10
C GLY A 28 -21.14 4.04 9.68
N PRO A 29 -21.97 3.18 10.30
CA PRO A 29 -21.98 1.74 10.01
C PRO A 29 -22.36 1.41 8.56
N ASP A 30 -23.10 2.28 7.86
CA ASP A 30 -23.47 2.09 6.46
C ASP A 30 -22.30 2.28 5.49
N LEU A 31 -21.20 2.91 5.96
CA LEU A 31 -20.03 3.25 5.16
C LEU A 31 -18.89 2.22 5.31
N VAL A 32 -19.13 1.10 6.02
CA VAL A 32 -18.13 0.06 6.26
C VAL A 32 -17.43 -0.40 4.96
N PRO A 33 -18.13 -0.76 3.87
CA PRO A 33 -17.47 -1.21 2.64
C PRO A 33 -16.57 -0.13 2.04
N SER A 34 -17.03 1.13 2.03
CA SER A 34 -16.27 2.26 1.50
C SER A 34 -15.02 2.55 2.34
N LEU A 35 -15.12 2.47 3.66
CA LEU A 35 -13.99 2.69 4.58
C LEU A 35 -12.96 1.56 4.52
N MET A 36 -13.38 0.31 4.34
CA MET A 36 -12.48 -0.81 4.06
C MET A 36 -11.70 -0.59 2.77
N LEU A 37 -12.37 -0.17 1.69
CA LEU A 37 -11.73 0.13 0.41
C LEU A 37 -10.74 1.31 0.51
N VAL A 38 -11.11 2.36 1.24
CA VAL A 38 -10.23 3.50 1.54
C VAL A 38 -8.98 3.04 2.29
N GLY A 39 -9.14 2.21 3.32
CA GLY A 39 -8.02 1.65 4.09
C GLY A 39 -7.10 0.76 3.25
N MET A 40 -7.68 -0.09 2.39
CA MET A 40 -6.93 -0.90 1.43
C MET A 40 -6.09 -0.04 0.48
N ALA A 41 -6.69 1.01 -0.11
CA ALA A 41 -6.02 1.90 -1.05
C ALA A 41 -4.90 2.69 -0.38
N ALA A 42 -5.18 3.27 0.78
CA ALA A 42 -4.23 4.06 1.56
C ALA A 42 -3.02 3.21 1.99
N TYR A 43 -3.26 2.02 2.54
CA TYR A 43 -2.18 1.15 3.02
C TYR A 43 -1.31 0.65 1.87
N LEU A 44 -1.91 0.19 0.78
CA LEU A 44 -1.17 -0.29 -0.38
C LEU A 44 -0.34 0.84 -1.01
N THR A 45 -0.90 2.03 -1.13
CA THR A 45 -0.20 3.22 -1.65
C THR A 45 0.96 3.62 -0.74
N GLY A 46 0.74 3.61 0.57
CA GLY A 46 1.78 3.97 1.55
C GLY A 46 2.98 3.02 1.50
N VAL A 47 2.74 1.71 1.35
CA VAL A 47 3.80 0.69 1.29
C VAL A 47 4.54 0.70 -0.05
N THR A 48 3.82 0.86 -1.16
CA THR A 48 4.39 0.72 -2.51
C THR A 48 4.85 2.06 -3.11
N HIS A 49 4.43 3.19 -2.54
CA HIS A 49 4.56 4.53 -3.12
C HIS A 49 4.01 4.67 -4.56
N SER A 50 3.13 3.75 -4.99
CA SER A 50 2.51 3.78 -6.34
C SER A 50 1.00 4.03 -6.27
N PRO A 51 0.57 5.30 -6.20
CA PRO A 51 -0.85 5.66 -6.03
C PRO A 51 -1.72 5.24 -7.22
N VAL A 52 -1.23 5.40 -8.46
CA VAL A 52 -1.99 5.04 -9.67
C VAL A 52 -2.18 3.52 -9.76
N THR A 53 -1.14 2.74 -9.47
CA THR A 53 -1.23 1.27 -9.49
C THR A 53 -2.23 0.75 -8.47
N ALA A 54 -2.24 1.32 -7.26
CA ALA A 54 -3.19 0.93 -6.22
C ALA A 54 -4.65 1.24 -6.62
N LEU A 55 -4.89 2.40 -7.24
CA LEU A 55 -6.21 2.79 -7.72
C LEU A 55 -6.72 1.85 -8.83
N VAL A 56 -5.89 1.54 -9.83
CA VAL A 56 -6.26 0.63 -10.92
C VAL A 56 -6.55 -0.76 -10.37
N LEU A 57 -5.70 -1.30 -9.48
CA LEU A 57 -5.92 -2.62 -8.89
C LEU A 57 -7.26 -2.70 -8.14
N LEU A 58 -7.59 -1.68 -7.35
CA LEU A 58 -8.85 -1.65 -6.60
C LEU A 58 -10.06 -1.38 -7.50
N ALA A 59 -9.90 -0.60 -8.57
CA ALA A 59 -10.94 -0.44 -9.59
C ALA A 59 -11.33 -1.80 -10.20
N GLU A 60 -10.33 -2.58 -10.60
CA GLU A 60 -10.55 -3.91 -11.18
C GLU A 60 -11.19 -4.88 -10.17
N MET A 61 -10.76 -4.86 -8.91
CA MET A 61 -11.28 -5.76 -7.87
C MET A 61 -12.70 -5.43 -7.43
N THR A 62 -13.08 -4.14 -7.43
CA THR A 62 -14.39 -3.69 -6.95
C THR A 62 -15.45 -3.62 -8.05
N GLY A 63 -15.03 -3.52 -9.32
CA GLY A 63 -15.94 -3.44 -10.46
C GLY A 63 -16.83 -2.19 -10.50
N GLU A 64 -16.66 -1.26 -9.54
CA GLU A 64 -17.49 -0.07 -9.39
C GLU A 64 -16.65 1.20 -9.51
N SER A 65 -16.81 1.91 -10.62
CA SER A 65 -16.09 3.16 -10.91
C SER A 65 -16.49 4.33 -10.01
N ARG A 66 -17.68 4.29 -9.39
CA ARG A 66 -18.14 5.30 -8.42
C ARG A 66 -17.32 5.29 -7.13
N GLY A 67 -16.84 4.12 -6.71
CA GLY A 67 -15.98 3.98 -5.53
C GLY A 67 -14.62 4.67 -5.69
N LEU A 68 -14.15 4.90 -6.91
CA LEU A 68 -12.83 5.48 -7.16
C LEU A 68 -12.71 6.94 -6.72
N ALA A 69 -13.80 7.71 -6.78
CA ALA A 69 -13.80 9.12 -6.41
C ALA A 69 -13.40 9.34 -4.94
N ILE A 70 -13.81 8.44 -4.03
CA ILE A 70 -13.45 8.53 -2.61
C ILE A 70 -12.03 8.00 -2.33
N LEU A 71 -11.45 7.21 -3.24
CA LEU A 71 -10.10 6.68 -3.10
C LEU A 71 -9.01 7.69 -3.48
N ILE A 72 -9.28 8.59 -4.43
CA ILE A 72 -8.29 9.60 -4.87
C ILE A 72 -7.75 10.45 -3.70
N PRO A 73 -8.59 11.08 -2.85
CA PRO A 73 -8.07 11.88 -1.74
C PRO A 73 -7.36 11.02 -0.68
N SER A 74 -7.82 9.78 -0.43
CA SER A 74 -7.20 8.91 0.58
C SER A 74 -5.81 8.43 0.14
N VAL A 75 -5.68 8.02 -1.11
CA VAL A 75 -4.43 7.61 -1.75
C VAL A 75 -3.45 8.79 -1.80
N GLY A 76 -3.94 10.00 -2.11
CA GLY A 76 -3.12 11.21 -2.08
C GLY A 76 -2.57 11.53 -0.69
N LEU A 77 -3.42 11.49 0.35
CA LEU A 77 -3.01 11.69 1.74
C LEU A 77 -2.04 10.62 2.22
N ALA A 78 -2.30 9.36 1.89
CA ALA A 78 -1.43 8.24 2.27
C ALA A 78 -0.06 8.34 1.58
N TRP A 79 -0.02 8.75 0.31
CA TRP A 79 1.22 8.97 -0.41
C TRP A 79 2.03 10.12 0.18
N LEU A 80 1.36 11.24 0.50
CA LEU A 80 2.00 12.40 1.13
C LEU A 80 2.53 12.04 2.53
N GLY A 81 1.70 11.40 3.34
CA GLY A 81 2.06 10.94 4.69
C GLY A 81 3.18 9.91 4.68
N SER A 82 3.14 8.96 3.75
CA SER A 82 4.21 7.98 3.60
C SER A 82 5.54 8.65 3.25
N ARG A 83 5.55 9.64 2.34
CA ARG A 83 6.77 10.42 2.04
C ARG A 83 7.30 11.24 3.21
N LEU A 84 6.44 11.64 4.15
CA LEU A 84 6.86 12.35 5.36
C LEU A 84 7.47 11.41 6.41
N VAL A 85 6.98 10.16 6.51
CA VAL A 85 7.44 9.18 7.50
C VAL A 85 8.62 8.35 6.98
N LEU A 86 8.58 7.90 5.73
CA LEU A 86 9.59 7.07 5.08
C LEU A 86 9.99 7.70 3.73
N ARG A 87 11.21 8.23 3.68
CA ARG A 87 11.76 8.85 2.47
C ARG A 87 12.13 7.84 1.36
N HIS A 88 12.29 6.56 1.70
CA HIS A 88 12.67 5.48 0.77
C HIS A 88 11.69 4.32 0.84
N GLY A 89 11.23 3.83 -0.32
CA GLY A 89 10.28 2.72 -0.41
C GLY A 89 10.88 1.40 0.10
N LEU A 90 10.03 0.58 0.72
CA LEU A 90 10.38 -0.73 1.34
C LEU A 90 11.18 -1.66 0.41
N TYR A 91 10.97 -1.56 -0.91
CA TYR A 91 11.72 -2.30 -1.92
C TYR A 91 13.21 -1.94 -1.98
N HIS A 92 13.58 -0.67 -1.75
CA HIS A 92 14.99 -0.24 -1.76
C HIS A 92 15.75 -0.85 -0.57
N LEU A 93 15.12 -0.89 0.60
CA LEU A 93 15.67 -1.50 1.82
C LEU A 93 15.74 -3.02 1.74
N LEU A 94 14.77 -3.66 1.07
CA LEU A 94 14.80 -5.09 0.79
C LEU A 94 15.91 -5.46 -0.20
N ALA A 95 16.11 -4.64 -1.24
CA ALA A 95 17.20 -4.83 -2.21
C ALA A 95 18.58 -4.71 -1.53
N GLU A 96 18.80 -3.69 -0.70
CA GLU A 96 20.04 -3.55 0.07
C GLU A 96 20.27 -4.74 1.01
N ARG A 97 19.23 -5.23 1.70
CA ARG A 97 19.37 -6.41 2.58
C ARG A 97 19.73 -7.68 1.82
N ILE A 98 19.19 -7.88 0.63
CA ILE A 98 19.50 -9.06 -0.20
C ILE A 98 20.93 -8.96 -0.73
N LEU A 99 21.34 -7.78 -1.24
CA LEU A 99 22.70 -7.53 -1.73
C LEU A 99 23.75 -7.65 -0.62
N ALA A 100 23.45 -7.13 0.58
CA ALA A 100 24.32 -7.27 1.75
C ALA A 100 24.45 -8.74 2.20
N ARG A 101 23.37 -9.53 2.14
CA ARG A 101 23.42 -10.98 2.39
C ARG A 101 24.16 -11.76 1.31
N ALA A 102 24.16 -11.27 0.06
CA ALA A 102 24.90 -11.85 -1.05
C ALA A 102 26.40 -11.49 -1.02
N GLY A 103 26.86 -10.72 -0.03
CA GLY A 103 28.26 -10.32 0.12
C GLY A 103 28.71 -9.23 -0.86
N TRP A 104 27.76 -8.48 -1.45
CA TRP A 104 28.09 -7.39 -2.35
C TRP A 104 28.72 -6.22 -1.58
N ASN A 105 29.99 -5.92 -1.87
CA ASN A 105 30.72 -4.78 -1.32
C ASN A 105 30.89 -3.69 -2.41
N PRO A 106 30.20 -2.54 -2.30
CA PRO A 106 30.28 -1.47 -3.29
C PRO A 106 31.66 -0.78 -3.36
N SER A 107 32.59 -1.06 -2.43
CA SER A 107 33.96 -0.51 -2.45
C SER A 107 34.97 -1.32 -3.29
N ALA A 108 34.52 -2.35 -4.02
CA ALA A 108 35.40 -3.21 -4.83
C ALA A 108 35.46 -2.81 -6.33
N THR A 109 34.80 -1.72 -6.73
CA THR A 109 34.68 -1.27 -8.13
C THR A 109 35.23 0.14 -8.40
N THR A 110 36.14 0.64 -7.57
CA THR A 110 36.98 1.82 -7.87
C THR A 110 38.44 1.48 -7.75
#